data_AF-A0A6J4R848-F1
#
_entry.id   AF-A0A6J4R848-F1
#
_cell.length_a   1.000
_cell.length_b   1.000
_cell.length_c   1.000
_cell.angle_alpha   90.00
_cell.angle_beta   90.00
_cell.angle_gamma   90.00
#
_symmetry.space_group_name_H-M   'P 1'
#
loop_
_entity.id
_entity.type
_entity.pdbx_description
1 polymer ?
#
loop_
_entity_poly.entity_id
_entity_poly.type
_entity_poly.pdbx_seq_one_letter_code
_entity_poly.pdbx_strand_id
1 'polypeptide(L)' 'THLVDLLERRGLVERRPEGRAKRLYLTPEGRELFEEVVPAHEDFVAERFSVLSDEEQALLHNLLRKLDRGLR' A
#
# COMPACT_ATOMS: atom_id res chain seq x y z
N THR A 1 -13.66 -5.25 7.60
CA THR A 1 -13.11 -4.06 6.90
C THR A 1 -13.51 -4.22 5.46
N HIS A 2 -14.42 -3.38 4.96
CA HIS A 2 -15.17 -3.67 3.73
C HIS A 2 -14.28 -3.98 2.51
N LEU A 3 -13.12 -3.32 2.39
CA LEU A 3 -12.15 -3.57 1.33
C LEU A 3 -11.55 -4.98 1.41
N VAL A 4 -11.05 -5.38 2.59
CA VAL A 4 -10.44 -6.71 2.77
C VAL A 4 -11.47 -7.81 2.52
N ASP A 5 -12.71 -7.61 2.97
CA ASP A 5 -13.80 -8.56 2.74
C ASP A 5 -14.18 -8.65 1.24
N LEU A 6 -13.99 -7.59 0.46
CA LEU A 6 -14.14 -7.60 -0.99
C LEU A 6 -12.99 -8.34 -1.67
N LEU A 7 -11.75 -8.08 -1.27
CA LEU A 7 -10.57 -8.73 -1.83
C LEU A 7 -10.58 -10.24 -1.56
N GLU A 8 -11.02 -10.65 -0.37
CA GLU A 8 -11.16 -12.07 0.00
C GLU A 8 -12.26 -12.74 -0.82
N ARG A 9 -13.42 -12.08 -1.00
CA ARG A 9 -14.50 -12.57 -1.89
C ARG A 9 -14.10 -12.67 -3.36
N ARG A 10 -13.12 -11.87 -3.80
CA ARG A 10 -12.53 -11.95 -5.15
C ARG A 10 -11.40 -12.98 -5.26
N GLY A 11 -11.05 -13.66 -4.16
CA GLY A 11 -9.97 -14.65 -4.15
C GLY A 11 -8.57 -14.04 -4.30
N LEU A 12 -8.39 -12.75 -4.02
CA LEU A 12 -7.10 -12.06 -4.15
C LEU A 12 -6.30 -12.04 -2.83
N VAL A 13 -7.00 -12.17 -1.71
CA VAL A 13 -6.39 -12.30 -0.39
C VAL A 13 -7.06 -13.42 0.38
N GLU A 14 -6.34 -13.97 1.34
CA GLU A 14 -6.85 -14.98 2.26
C GLU A 14 -6.46 -14.66 3.70
N ARG A 15 -7.34 -15.02 4.64
CA ARG A 15 -7.08 -14.93 6.08
C ARG A 15 -6.62 -16.27 6.61
N ARG A 16 -5.39 -16.31 7.14
CA ARG A 16 -4.85 -17.51 7.80
C ARG A 16 -4.78 -17.29 9.32
N PRO A 17 -5.19 -18.27 10.14
CA PRO A 17 -5.03 -18.19 11.58
C PRO A 17 -3.55 -18.30 11.94
N GLU A 18 -3.09 -17.42 12.82
CA GLU A 18 -1.76 -17.52 13.40
C GLU A 18 -1.82 -17.20 14.89
N GLY A 19 -1.82 -18.26 15.70
CA GLY A 19 -2.10 -18.19 17.13
C GLY A 19 -3.50 -17.61 17.40
N ARG A 20 -3.55 -16.51 18.13
CA ARG A 20 -4.81 -15.78 18.45
C ARG A 20 -5.18 -14.73 17.39
N ALA A 21 -4.33 -14.50 16.39
CA ALA A 21 -4.54 -13.50 15.35
C ALA A 21 -4.97 -14.14 14.03
N LYS A 22 -5.54 -13.32 13.14
CA LYS A 22 -5.71 -13.66 11.72
C LYS A 22 -4.81 -12.75 10.90
N ARG A 23 -3.93 -13.34 10.09
CA ARG A 23 -3.08 -12.61 9.16
C ARG A 23 -3.63 -12.69 7.75
N LEU A 24 -3.41 -11.63 6.99
CA LEU A 24 -3.78 -11.53 5.58
C LEU A 24 -2.59 -11.87 4.71
N TYR A 25 -2.84 -12.65 3.66
CA TYR A 25 -1.85 -13.01 2.65
C TYR A 25 -2.47 -12.79 1.27
N LEU A 26 -1.63 -12.47 0.28
CA LEU A 26 -2.03 -12.59 -1.12
C LEU A 26 -2.15 -14.07 -1.46
N THR A 27 -3.20 -14.42 -2.20
CA THR A 27 -3.28 -15.69 -2.92
C THR A 27 -2.32 -15.68 -4.11
N PRO A 28 -2.09 -16.81 -4.80
CA PRO A 28 -1.35 -16.81 -6.07
C PRO A 28 -1.92 -15.83 -7.09
N GLU A 29 -3.25 -15.81 -7.28
CA GLU A 29 -3.94 -14.91 -8.20
C GLU A 29 -3.80 -13.44 -7.75
N GLY A 30 -3.87 -13.20 -6.44
CA GLY A 30 -3.63 -11.88 -5.88
C GLY A 30 -2.20 -11.39 -6.08
N ARG A 31 -1.23 -12.30 -6.07
CA ARG A 31 0.18 -11.98 -6.34
C ARG A 31 0.41 -11.66 -7.81
N GLU A 32 -0.14 -12.45 -8.74
CA GLU A 32 -0.05 -12.18 -10.18
C GLU A 32 -0.64 -10.81 -10.50
N LEU A 33 -1.84 -10.50 -9.99
CA LEU A 33 -2.45 -9.19 -10.17
C LEU A 33 -1.60 -8.07 -9.56
N PHE A 34 -1.05 -8.29 -8.36
CA PHE A 34 -0.15 -7.32 -7.72
C PHE A 34 1.06 -7.03 -8.61
N GLU A 35 1.71 -8.07 -9.14
CA GLU A 35 2.87 -7.95 -10.02
C GLU A 35 2.53 -7.26 -11.34
N GLU A 36 1.29 -7.38 -11.82
CA GLU A 36 0.80 -6.68 -13.02
C GLU A 36 0.55 -5.18 -12.76
N VAL A 37 -0.16 -4.83 -11.68
CA VAL A 37 -0.71 -3.48 -11.52
C VAL A 37 0.16 -2.53 -10.68
N VAL A 38 0.92 -3.07 -9.74
CA VAL A 38 1.70 -2.26 -8.78
C VAL A 38 2.85 -1.52 -9.44
N PRO A 39 3.65 -2.11 -10.35
CA PRO A 39 4.74 -1.38 -10.99
C PRO A 39 4.25 -0.11 -11.71
N ALA A 40 3.16 -0.21 -12.48
CA ALA A 40 2.57 0.95 -13.16
C ALA A 40 2.06 2.02 -12.18
N HIS A 41 1.56 1.60 -11.00
CA HIS A 41 1.16 2.52 -9.95
C HIS A 41 2.37 3.21 -9.30
N GLU A 42 3.45 2.48 -9.04
CA GLU A 42 4.69 3.02 -8.48
C GLU A 42 5.33 4.03 -9.43
N ASP A 43 5.41 3.71 -10.73
CA ASP A 43 5.91 4.62 -11.77
C ASP A 43 5.05 5.89 -11.85
N PHE A 44 3.72 5.73 -11.83
CA PHE A 44 2.81 6.87 -11.81
C PHE A 44 3.10 7.77 -10.61
N VAL A 45 3.26 7.22 -9.40
CA VAL A 45 3.58 8.03 -8.22
C VAL A 45 4.95 8.68 -8.38
N ALA A 46 5.98 7.92 -8.76
CA ALA A 46 7.35 8.41 -8.92
C ALA A 46 7.44 9.59 -9.89
N GLU A 47 6.74 9.53 -11.03
CA GLU A 47 6.69 10.63 -12.01
C GLU A 47 6.14 11.93 -11.42
N ARG A 48 5.20 11.87 -10.46
CA ARG A 48 4.64 13.10 -9.85
C ARG A 48 5.58 13.70 -8.82
N PHE A 49 6.39 12.88 -8.16
CA PHE A 49 7.39 13.34 -7.21
C PHE A 49 8.73 13.70 -7.86
N SER A 50 8.96 13.32 -9.12
CA SER A 50 10.22 13.57 -9.83
C SER A 50 10.55 15.05 -10.08
N VAL A 51 9.59 15.96 -9.83
CA VAL A 51 9.82 17.41 -9.87
C VAL A 51 10.58 17.94 -8.64
N LEU A 52 10.70 17.12 -7.59
CA LEU A 52 11.37 17.44 -6.34
C LEU A 52 12.73 16.73 -6.27
N SER A 53 13.77 17.44 -5.82
CA SER A 53 15.05 16.82 -5.47
C SER A 53 14.90 15.88 -4.28
N ASP A 54 15.89 15.00 -4.06
CA ASP A 54 15.88 14.08 -2.91
C ASP A 54 15.80 14.84 -1.57
N GLU A 55 16.47 15.99 -1.46
CA GLU A 55 16.38 16.85 -0.28
C GLU A 55 14.98 17.47 -0.11
N GLU A 56 14.36 17.89 -1.21
CA GLU A 56 13.00 18.45 -1.21
C GLU A 56 11.95 17.39 -0.86
N GLN A 57 12.10 16.16 -1.37
CA GLN A 57 11.25 15.03 -1.00
C GLN A 57 11.39 14.69 0.48
N ALA A 58 12.63 14.69 1.02
CA ALA A 58 12.87 14.47 2.44
C ALA A 58 12.23 15.57 3.31
N LEU A 59 12.32 16.83 2.89
CA LEU A 59 11.67 17.95 3.55
C LEU A 59 10.14 17.80 3.55
N LEU A 60 9.55 17.52 2.38
CA LEU A 60 8.10 17.31 2.24
C LEU A 60 7.62 16.17 3.14
N HIS A 61 8.32 15.03 3.16
CA HIS A 61 8.01 13.90 4.02
C HIS A 61 8.00 14.30 5.51
N ASN A 62 8.97 15.08 5.96
CA ASN A 62 9.01 15.57 7.35
C ASN A 62 7.83 16.48 7.69
N LEU A 63 7.45 17.38 6.77
CA LEU A 63 6.28 18.26 6.95
C LEU A 63 4.97 17.47 7.01
N LEU A 64 4.78 16.49 6.11
CA LEU A 64 3.61 15.61 6.12
C LEU A 64 3.51 14.78 7.40
N ARG A 65 4.63 14.25 7.91
CA ARG A 65 4.66 13.56 9.21
C ARG A 65 4.29 14.46 10.37
N LYS A 66 4.73 15.72 10.36
CA LYS A 66 4.34 16.70 11.39
C LYS A 66 2.84 16.98 11.34
N LEU A 67 2.27 17.09 10.14
CA LEU A 67 0.83 17.29 9.94
C LEU A 67 0.01 16.08 10.42
N ASP A 68 0.38 14.85 10.03
CA ASP A 68 -0.30 13.61 10.47
C ASP A 68 -0.33 13.50 12.00
N ARG A 69 0.78 13.82 12.67
CA ARG A 69 0.84 13.82 14.15
C ARG A 69 -0.05 14.89 14.80
N GLY A 70 -0.30 16.00 14.13
CA GLY A 70 -1.18 17.06 14.63
C GLY A 70 -2.67 16.79 14.38
N LEU A 71 -3.00 15.88 13.46
CA LEU A 71 -4.37 15.48 13.12
C LEU A 71 -4.89 14.27 13.91
N ARG A 72 -4.00 13.56 14.61
CA ARG A 72 -4.33 12.44 15.51
C ARG A 72 -4.49 12.92 16.94
#